data_AF-A0A359KEQ9-F1
#
_entry.id   AF-A0A359KEQ9-F1
#
_cell.length_a   1.000
_cell.length_b   1.000
_cell.length_c   1.000
_cell.angle_alpha   90.00
_cell.angle_beta   90.00
_cell.angle_gamma   90.00
#
_symmetry.space_group_name_H-M   'P 1'
#
loop_
_entity.id
_entity.type
_entity.pdbx_description
1 polymer ?
#
loop_
_entity_poly.entity_id
_entity_poly.type
_entity_poly.pdbx_seq_one_letter_code
_entity_poly.pdbx_strand_id
1 'polypeptide(L)'
;GQPAALEVVCGRDRLFTSAGWTPRALDRQALRLTPGASTLTLGEQPLGEPLSGWKSELLGPRLVGPALHVTRQHQDGDGAVWLEVEHDGWMPGYGLMHQRRLYIDQRLDELRAEERLHPPEGRPEATRAIAAPYALRFQLEPGVQASLARDRRSILLRGPSGRGWWFRSDGPDVAIEPAVHIDEGLTRRSLQIVVRGSARTDAETKVRWKLSPAGASGDPH
;
A
#
# COMPACT_ATOMS: atom_id res chain seq x y z
N GLY A 1 -2.54 7.70 -10.40
CA GLY A 1 -2.42 6.65 -9.38
C GLY A 1 -2.31 7.30 -8.01
N GLN A 2 -2.40 6.50 -6.95
CA GLN A 2 -2.15 6.97 -5.58
C GLN A 2 -0.63 7.05 -5.33
N PRO A 3 -0.14 8.05 -4.58
CA PRO A 3 1.30 8.18 -4.35
C PRO A 3 1.83 6.98 -3.56
N ALA A 4 3.07 6.60 -3.86
CA ALA A 4 3.77 5.44 -3.32
C ALA A 4 3.05 4.08 -3.51
N ALA A 5 1.94 3.99 -4.24
CA ALA A 5 1.27 2.73 -4.52
C ALA A 5 2.16 1.79 -5.36
N LEU A 6 2.05 0.49 -5.11
CA LEU A 6 2.84 -0.53 -5.82
C LEU A 6 1.97 -1.68 -6.32
N GLU A 7 2.48 -2.38 -7.32
CA GLU A 7 1.96 -3.68 -7.76
C GLU A 7 3.15 -4.65 -7.83
N VAL A 8 2.93 -5.93 -7.52
CA VAL A 8 4.00 -6.93 -7.46
C VAL A 8 3.62 -8.16 -8.25
N VAL A 9 4.50 -8.52 -9.18
CA VAL A 9 4.43 -9.76 -9.95
C VAL A 9 5.71 -10.54 -9.68
N CYS A 10 5.57 -11.79 -9.25
CA CYS A 10 6.67 -12.69 -8.96
C CYS A 10 6.63 -13.87 -9.94
N GLY A 11 7.44 -13.80 -10.99
CA GLY A 11 7.36 -14.76 -12.10
C GLY A 11 5.98 -14.73 -12.78
N ARG A 12 5.19 -15.79 -12.62
CA ARG A 12 3.81 -15.88 -13.15
C ARG A 12 2.73 -15.43 -12.16
N ASP A 13 3.10 -15.19 -10.91
CA ASP A 13 2.15 -14.82 -9.86
C ASP A 13 2.05 -13.30 -9.73
N ARG A 14 0.98 -12.71 -10.27
CA ARG A 14 0.58 -11.35 -9.89
C ARG A 14 -0.02 -11.44 -8.49
N LEU A 15 0.68 -10.89 -7.50
CA LEU A 15 0.29 -11.00 -6.09
C LEU A 15 -0.41 -9.74 -5.62
N PHE A 16 0.26 -8.59 -5.75
CA PHE A 16 -0.29 -7.29 -5.34
C PHE A 16 -0.71 -6.48 -6.56
N THR A 17 -1.91 -5.90 -6.47
CA THR A 17 -2.55 -5.13 -7.55
C THR A 17 -3.19 -3.85 -6.99
N SER A 18 -4.09 -3.24 -7.73
CA SER A 18 -5.01 -2.19 -7.28
C SER A 18 -6.47 -2.63 -7.44
N ALA A 19 -7.42 -1.82 -6.99
CA ALA A 19 -8.86 -2.11 -7.08
C ALA A 19 -9.39 -2.19 -8.53
N GLY A 20 -8.57 -1.87 -9.54
CA GLY A 20 -8.92 -2.04 -10.95
C GLY A 20 -9.79 -0.92 -11.51
N TRP A 21 -9.31 0.33 -11.47
CA TRP A 21 -10.08 1.44 -12.04
C TRP A 21 -10.41 1.22 -13.53
N THR A 22 -11.68 1.40 -13.90
CA THR A 22 -12.12 1.39 -15.29
C THR A 22 -13.29 2.35 -15.49
N PRO A 23 -13.40 3.03 -16.65
CA PRO A 23 -14.55 3.88 -16.97
C PRO A 23 -15.88 3.11 -16.97
N ARG A 24 -15.85 1.78 -17.15
CA ARG A 24 -17.03 0.90 -17.17
C ARG A 24 -17.59 0.57 -15.79
N ALA A 25 -16.86 0.84 -14.71
CA ALA A 25 -17.34 0.56 -13.35
C ALA A 25 -18.37 1.60 -12.89
N LEU A 26 -19.39 1.15 -12.14
CA LEU A 26 -20.43 2.00 -11.57
C LEU A 26 -19.83 3.05 -10.60
N ASP A 27 -19.10 2.58 -9.58
CA ASP A 27 -18.44 3.43 -8.56
C ASP A 27 -16.97 3.72 -8.90
N ARG A 28 -16.69 3.97 -10.18
CA ARG A 28 -15.31 4.12 -10.68
C ARG A 28 -14.47 5.15 -9.92
N GLN A 29 -15.03 6.22 -9.38
CA GLN A 29 -14.21 7.19 -8.64
C GLN A 29 -13.73 6.66 -7.29
N ALA A 30 -14.52 5.83 -6.61
CA ALA A 30 -14.13 5.21 -5.35
C ALA A 30 -12.91 4.29 -5.52
N LEU A 31 -12.81 3.58 -6.66
CA LEU A 31 -11.67 2.70 -7.00
C LEU A 31 -10.34 3.46 -7.15
N ARG A 32 -10.39 4.78 -7.33
CA ARG A 32 -9.20 5.62 -7.47
C ARG A 32 -8.70 6.14 -6.13
N LEU A 33 -9.46 5.98 -5.04
CA LEU A 33 -9.11 6.50 -3.72
C LEU A 33 -7.98 5.68 -3.10
N THR A 34 -7.30 6.27 -2.12
CA THR A 34 -6.15 5.66 -1.43
C THR A 34 -6.43 4.26 -0.88
N PRO A 35 -7.61 3.95 -0.30
CA PRO A 35 -7.94 2.58 0.13
C PRO A 35 -8.03 1.54 -0.99
N GLY A 36 -8.22 1.96 -2.26
CA GLY A 36 -8.26 1.08 -3.42
C GLY A 36 -6.88 0.81 -4.05
N ALA A 37 -5.80 1.32 -3.44
CA ALA A 37 -4.44 1.13 -3.89
C ALA A 37 -3.60 0.40 -2.85
N SER A 38 -2.55 -0.29 -3.28
CA SER A 38 -1.60 -0.96 -2.38
C SER A 38 -0.60 0.05 -1.80
N THR A 39 -1.06 0.89 -0.87
CA THR A 39 -0.32 1.97 -0.22
C THR A 39 -0.82 2.20 1.21
N LEU A 40 -0.24 3.16 1.92
CA LEU A 40 -0.62 3.54 3.27
C LEU A 40 -1.70 4.63 3.27
N THR A 41 -2.71 4.48 4.13
CA THR A 41 -3.68 5.52 4.50
C THR A 41 -3.44 5.97 5.94
N LEU A 42 -3.66 7.25 6.24
CA LEU A 42 -3.61 7.79 7.60
C LEU A 42 -4.97 8.42 7.98
N GLY A 43 -5.43 8.11 9.20
CA GLY A 43 -6.68 8.60 9.77
C GLY A 43 -7.95 8.16 9.07
N GLU A 44 -7.92 7.02 8.36
CA GLU A 44 -9.05 6.48 7.58
C GLU A 44 -9.57 7.45 6.50
N GLN A 45 -8.78 8.44 6.08
CA GLN A 45 -9.12 9.39 5.04
C GLN A 45 -8.32 9.14 3.76
N PRO A 46 -8.93 9.27 2.57
CA PRO A 46 -8.19 9.28 1.32
C PRO A 46 -7.46 10.63 1.14
N LEU A 47 -6.38 10.63 0.34
CA LEU A 47 -5.61 11.85 0.02
C LEU A 47 -6.34 12.85 -0.88
N GLY A 48 -7.53 12.48 -1.37
CA GLY A 48 -8.38 13.31 -2.18
C GLY A 48 -9.76 12.69 -2.29
N GLU A 49 -10.69 13.40 -2.92
CA GLU A 49 -12.08 13.01 -3.04
C GLU A 49 -12.56 13.10 -4.49
N PRO A 50 -13.61 12.37 -4.87
CA PRO A 50 -14.24 12.54 -6.18
C PRO A 50 -14.80 13.94 -6.37
N LEU A 51 -14.51 14.56 -7.51
CA LEU A 51 -15.17 15.80 -7.91
C LEU A 51 -16.68 15.56 -8.03
N SER A 52 -17.47 16.38 -7.35
CA SER A 52 -18.92 16.27 -7.27
C SER A 52 -19.64 17.53 -7.80
N GLY A 53 -20.96 17.44 -7.98
CA GLY A 53 -21.82 18.53 -8.43
C GLY A 53 -21.56 18.99 -9.87
N TRP A 54 -21.96 20.23 -10.18
CA TRP A 54 -21.92 20.81 -11.53
C TRP A 54 -20.53 20.79 -12.17
N LYS A 55 -19.46 20.88 -11.37
CA LYS A 55 -18.07 20.80 -11.85
C LYS A 55 -17.75 19.42 -12.40
N SER A 56 -18.29 18.36 -11.80
CA SER A 56 -18.12 16.97 -12.27
C SER A 56 -18.83 16.73 -13.59
N GLU A 57 -20.01 17.32 -13.78
CA GLU A 57 -20.77 17.27 -15.03
C GLU A 57 -20.01 17.94 -16.18
N LEU A 58 -19.40 19.11 -15.91
CA LEU A 58 -18.66 19.88 -16.91
C LEU A 58 -17.28 19.28 -17.23
N LEU A 59 -16.55 18.83 -16.22
CA LEU A 59 -15.13 18.46 -16.33
C LEU A 59 -14.91 16.95 -16.46
N GLY A 60 -15.98 16.17 -16.31
CA GLY A 60 -15.94 14.73 -16.20
C GLY A 60 -15.38 14.25 -14.85
N PRO A 61 -15.25 12.92 -14.70
CA PRO A 61 -15.01 12.31 -13.41
C PRO A 61 -13.53 12.44 -12.99
N ARG A 62 -13.24 13.35 -12.05
CA ARG A 62 -11.90 13.71 -11.56
C ARG A 62 -11.78 13.47 -10.05
N LEU A 63 -10.54 13.37 -9.57
CA LEU A 63 -10.25 13.53 -8.14
C LEU A 63 -9.82 14.96 -7.88
N VAL A 64 -10.19 15.50 -6.73
CA VAL A 64 -9.72 16.78 -6.19
C VAL A 64 -9.06 16.54 -4.85
N GLY A 65 -8.02 17.33 -4.56
CA GLY A 65 -7.24 17.22 -3.34
C GLY A 65 -6.16 18.30 -3.33
N PRO A 66 -5.43 18.44 -2.22
CA PRO A 66 -4.29 19.34 -2.16
C PRO A 66 -3.23 18.95 -3.20
N ALA A 67 -2.45 19.93 -3.65
CA ALA A 67 -1.26 19.64 -4.44
C ALA A 67 -0.33 18.74 -3.62
N LEU A 68 0.15 17.66 -4.24
CA LEU A 68 1.05 16.69 -3.61
C LEU A 68 2.45 16.90 -4.16
N HIS A 69 3.41 17.14 -3.27
CA HIS A 69 4.82 17.01 -3.61
C HIS A 69 5.22 15.54 -3.49
N VAL A 70 5.85 15.00 -4.53
CA VAL A 70 6.35 13.62 -4.55
C VAL A 70 7.79 13.62 -5.01
N THR A 71 8.68 13.06 -4.21
CA THR A 71 10.08 12.80 -4.57
C THR A 71 10.27 11.32 -4.83
N ARG A 72 11.27 10.98 -5.65
CA ARG A 72 11.70 9.60 -5.88
C ARG A 72 13.20 9.54 -6.03
N GLN A 73 13.81 8.49 -5.49
CA GLN A 73 15.21 8.16 -5.71
C GLN A 73 15.32 6.68 -6.05
N HIS A 74 16.11 6.35 -7.05
CA HIS A 74 16.31 4.99 -7.53
C HIS A 74 17.80 4.74 -7.72
N GLN A 75 18.27 3.60 -7.24
CA GLN A 75 19.63 3.13 -7.40
C GLN A 75 19.62 1.65 -7.80
N ASP A 76 20.34 1.32 -8.87
CA ASP A 76 20.60 -0.05 -9.29
C ASP A 76 21.98 -0.49 -8.77
N GLY A 77 22.01 -1.65 -8.10
CA GLY A 77 23.23 -2.33 -7.70
C GLY A 77 23.36 -3.68 -8.40
N ASP A 78 24.49 -4.37 -8.19
CA ASP A 78 24.71 -5.70 -8.76
C ASP A 78 23.75 -6.73 -8.13
N GLY A 79 22.70 -7.09 -8.85
CA GLY A 79 21.65 -8.00 -8.40
C GLY A 79 20.66 -7.43 -7.37
N ALA A 80 20.66 -6.11 -7.14
CA ALA A 80 19.73 -5.47 -6.22
C ALA A 80 19.20 -4.13 -6.76
N VAL A 81 17.95 -3.79 -6.41
CA VAL A 81 17.34 -2.49 -6.76
C VAL A 81 16.88 -1.80 -5.49
N TRP A 82 17.20 -0.52 -5.34
CA TRP A 82 16.70 0.33 -4.26
C TRP A 82 15.82 1.45 -4.85
N LEU A 83 14.62 1.62 -4.30
CA LEU A 83 13.69 2.68 -4.67
C LEU A 83 13.14 3.34 -3.41
N GLU A 84 13.26 4.65 -3.32
CA GLU A 84 12.61 5.48 -2.32
C GLU A 84 11.57 6.38 -3.01
N VAL A 85 10.37 6.44 -2.46
CA VAL A 85 9.31 7.36 -2.88
C VAL A 85 8.77 8.05 -1.63
N GLU A 86 8.67 9.37 -1.65
CA GLU A 86 8.17 10.15 -0.52
C GLU A 86 7.15 11.19 -0.98
N HIS A 87 6.13 11.45 -0.15
CA HIS A 87 5.15 12.48 -0.42
C HIS A 87 4.67 13.20 0.84
N ASP A 88 4.16 14.42 0.66
CA ASP A 88 3.68 15.31 1.72
C ASP A 88 2.16 15.26 1.97
N GLY A 89 1.44 14.35 1.30
CA GLY A 89 -0.03 14.32 1.34
C GLY A 89 -0.70 14.24 2.72
N TRP A 90 -0.02 13.75 3.76
CA TRP A 90 -0.57 13.74 5.14
C TRP A 90 -0.22 14.98 5.96
N MET A 91 0.55 15.92 5.41
CA MET A 91 0.96 17.16 6.07
C MET A 91 -0.22 18.03 6.50
N PRO A 92 -1.26 18.29 5.66
CA PRO A 92 -2.35 19.19 6.04
C PRO A 92 -3.18 18.68 7.23
N GLY A 93 -3.40 17.37 7.33
CA GLY A 93 -4.24 16.76 8.37
C GLY A 93 -3.48 16.29 9.61
N TYR A 94 -2.26 15.76 9.41
CA TYR A 94 -1.50 15.05 10.44
C TYR A 94 -0.08 15.56 10.62
N GLY A 95 0.40 16.41 9.72
CA GLY A 95 1.75 16.97 9.84
C GLY A 95 2.88 15.97 9.59
N LEU A 96 2.56 14.87 8.90
CA LEU A 96 3.49 13.79 8.60
C LEU A 96 3.74 13.70 7.08
N MET A 97 4.98 13.41 6.72
CA MET A 97 5.37 12.91 5.41
C MET A 97 5.23 11.39 5.40
N HIS A 98 4.99 10.81 4.23
CA HIS A 98 5.01 9.36 4.02
C HIS A 98 6.11 8.99 3.04
N GLN A 99 7.03 8.15 3.48
CA GLN A 99 8.13 7.62 2.69
C GLN A 99 8.03 6.09 2.63
N ARG A 100 8.15 5.56 1.42
CA ARG A 100 8.26 4.13 1.14
C ARG A 100 9.63 3.84 0.55
N ARG A 101 10.38 2.97 1.22
CA ARG A 101 11.64 2.42 0.72
C ARG A 101 11.42 0.97 0.31
N LEU A 102 11.85 0.62 -0.89
CA LEU A 102 11.83 -0.74 -1.43
C LEU A 102 13.26 -1.18 -1.72
N TYR A 103 13.56 -2.42 -1.37
CA TYR A 103 14.79 -3.12 -1.72
C TYR A 103 14.41 -4.46 -2.35
N ILE A 104 14.83 -4.67 -3.59
CA ILE A 104 14.64 -5.93 -4.32
C ILE A 104 15.97 -6.67 -4.36
N ASP A 105 15.99 -7.91 -3.86
CA ASP A 105 17.08 -8.87 -4.04
C ASP A 105 16.73 -9.79 -5.22
N GLN A 106 17.42 -9.64 -6.35
CA GLN A 106 17.15 -10.43 -7.55
C GLN A 106 17.68 -11.87 -7.44
N ARG A 107 18.60 -12.15 -6.51
CA ARG A 107 19.17 -13.49 -6.33
C ARG A 107 18.30 -14.33 -5.42
N LEU A 108 17.72 -13.71 -4.39
CA LEU A 108 16.88 -14.39 -3.40
C LEU A 108 15.37 -14.34 -3.74
N ASP A 109 14.99 -13.66 -4.83
CA ASP A 109 13.59 -13.34 -5.15
C ASP A 109 12.87 -12.63 -3.99
N GLU A 110 13.56 -11.72 -3.30
CA GLU A 110 13.01 -11.04 -2.11
C GLU A 110 12.70 -9.56 -2.39
N LEU A 111 11.55 -9.11 -1.90
CA LEU A 111 11.21 -7.70 -1.80
C LEU A 111 11.11 -7.33 -0.32
N ARG A 112 11.95 -6.40 0.12
CA ARG A 112 11.94 -5.82 1.46
C ARG A 112 11.49 -4.38 1.37
N ALA A 113 10.73 -3.92 2.35
CA ALA A 113 10.22 -2.58 2.35
C ALA A 113 10.12 -1.99 3.76
N GLU A 114 10.23 -0.66 3.82
CA GLU A 114 10.01 0.14 5.01
C GLU A 114 9.05 1.28 4.64
N GLU A 115 7.91 1.34 5.32
CA GLU A 115 7.07 2.53 5.38
C GLU A 115 7.52 3.39 6.55
N ARG A 116 7.63 4.68 6.32
CA ARG A 116 8.01 5.67 7.33
C ARG A 116 7.02 6.82 7.29
N LEU A 117 6.42 7.10 8.44
CA LEU A 117 5.64 8.29 8.70
C LEU A 117 6.43 9.18 9.65
N HIS A 118 6.77 10.39 9.24
CA HIS A 118 7.62 11.27 10.05
C HIS A 118 7.28 12.75 9.86
N PRO A 119 7.48 13.58 10.89
CA PRO A 119 7.41 15.03 10.70
C PRO A 119 8.58 15.50 9.81
N PRO A 120 8.42 16.62 9.08
CA PRO A 120 9.53 17.25 8.38
C PRO A 120 10.52 17.86 9.38
N GLU A 121 11.78 17.95 8.98
CA GLU A 121 12.82 18.57 9.80
C GLU A 121 12.50 20.05 10.10
N GLY A 122 12.77 20.49 11.33
CA GLY A 122 12.66 21.91 11.71
C GLY A 122 11.24 22.45 11.92
N ARG A 123 10.23 21.58 12.09
CA ARG A 123 8.83 22.02 12.26
C ARG A 123 8.54 22.56 13.68
N PRO A 124 7.85 23.72 13.81
CA PRO A 124 7.21 24.14 15.06
C PRO A 124 5.93 23.34 15.35
N GLU A 125 5.65 23.06 16.63
CA GLU A 125 4.49 22.31 17.09
C GLU A 125 3.16 22.94 16.63
N ALA A 126 2.49 22.31 15.67
CA ALA A 126 1.11 22.63 15.34
C ALA A 126 0.44 21.43 14.66
N THR A 127 0.17 20.37 15.40
CA THR A 127 -0.84 19.37 15.00
C THR A 127 -1.64 18.99 16.23
N ARG A 128 -2.98 19.15 16.16
CA ARG A 128 -3.89 18.97 17.32
C ARG A 128 -4.05 17.52 17.73
N ALA A 129 -3.89 16.59 16.79
CA ALA A 129 -3.94 15.15 17.07
C ALA A 129 -2.55 14.67 17.53
N ILE A 130 -2.48 13.92 18.63
CA ILE A 130 -1.25 13.33 19.19
C ILE A 130 -0.90 12.00 18.48
N ALA A 131 -1.91 11.34 17.91
CA ALA A 131 -1.75 10.13 17.12
C ALA A 131 -2.85 10.01 16.06
N ALA A 132 -2.57 9.24 15.01
CA ALA A 132 -3.52 8.93 13.94
C ALA A 132 -3.41 7.45 13.54
N PRO A 133 -4.54 6.73 13.38
CA PRO A 133 -4.50 5.34 12.94
C PRO A 133 -3.99 5.27 11.51
N TYR A 134 -3.09 4.34 11.21
CA TYR A 134 -2.70 4.04 9.84
C TYR A 134 -3.21 2.67 9.43
N ALA A 135 -3.38 2.50 8.12
CA ALA A 135 -3.62 1.20 7.52
C ALA A 135 -2.87 1.10 6.19
N LEU A 136 -1.92 0.16 6.16
CA LEU A 136 -1.12 -0.20 5.00
C LEU A 136 -1.81 -1.37 4.30
N ARG A 137 -2.26 -1.16 3.06
CA ARG A 137 -3.05 -2.13 2.30
C ARG A 137 -2.23 -2.74 1.17
N PHE A 138 -2.49 -4.01 0.90
CA PHE A 138 -2.04 -4.72 -0.29
C PHE A 138 -3.23 -5.46 -0.88
N GLN A 139 -3.77 -4.92 -1.97
CA GLN A 139 -4.86 -5.53 -2.70
C GLN A 139 -4.33 -6.79 -3.40
N LEU A 140 -4.95 -7.95 -3.16
CA LEU A 140 -4.56 -9.19 -3.81
C LEU A 140 -5.27 -9.36 -5.15
N GLU A 141 -4.53 -9.90 -6.13
CA GLU A 141 -5.09 -10.29 -7.43
C GLU A 141 -6.21 -11.33 -7.24
N PRO A 142 -7.34 -11.24 -7.98
CA PRO A 142 -8.40 -12.24 -7.92
C PRO A 142 -7.89 -13.67 -8.15
N GLY A 143 -8.15 -14.55 -7.18
CA GLY A 143 -7.71 -15.95 -7.21
C GLY A 143 -6.43 -16.24 -6.44
N VAL A 144 -5.70 -15.22 -5.98
CA VAL A 144 -4.61 -15.41 -5.02
C VAL A 144 -5.18 -15.92 -3.70
N GLN A 145 -4.66 -17.05 -3.23
CA GLN A 145 -4.98 -17.60 -1.93
C GLN A 145 -4.11 -16.94 -0.87
N ALA A 146 -4.68 -16.64 0.30
CA ALA A 146 -3.99 -16.06 1.43
C ALA A 146 -4.34 -16.82 2.71
N SER A 147 -3.34 -17.12 3.54
CA SER A 147 -3.53 -17.82 4.82
C SER A 147 -2.65 -17.22 5.90
N LEU A 148 -3.27 -16.74 6.97
CA LEU A 148 -2.56 -16.20 8.13
C LEU A 148 -1.87 -17.33 8.91
N ALA A 149 -0.58 -17.17 9.18
CA ALA A 149 0.19 -18.13 9.96
C ALA A 149 -0.11 -18.03 11.46
N ARG A 150 0.38 -19.01 12.23
CA ARG A 150 0.17 -19.08 13.69
C ARG A 150 0.78 -17.90 14.45
N ASP A 151 1.85 -17.30 13.93
CA ASP A 151 2.50 -16.12 14.51
C ASP A 151 1.66 -14.84 14.40
N ARG A 152 0.56 -14.86 13.62
CA ARG A 152 -0.33 -13.74 13.31
C ARG A 152 0.40 -12.51 12.72
N ARG A 153 1.59 -12.70 12.16
CA ARG A 153 2.41 -11.66 11.52
C ARG A 153 2.88 -12.03 10.12
N SER A 154 2.75 -13.31 9.76
CA SER A 154 3.07 -13.85 8.45
C SER A 154 1.80 -14.32 7.71
N ILE A 155 1.74 -14.06 6.41
CA ILE A 155 0.68 -14.54 5.52
C ILE A 155 1.33 -15.33 4.39
N LEU A 156 0.90 -16.58 4.22
CA LEU A 156 1.27 -17.39 3.06
C LEU A 156 0.35 -17.03 1.89
N LEU A 157 0.96 -16.60 0.79
CA LEU A 157 0.30 -16.31 -0.47
C LEU A 157 0.60 -17.41 -1.49
N ARG A 158 -0.40 -17.78 -2.29
CA ARG A 158 -0.21 -18.68 -3.44
C ARG A 158 -1.00 -18.14 -4.64
N GLY A 159 -0.27 -17.84 -5.71
CA GLY A 159 -0.84 -17.43 -7.00
C GLY A 159 -1.11 -18.62 -7.93
N PRO A 160 -1.47 -18.35 -9.19
CA PRO A 160 -1.80 -19.38 -10.17
C PRO A 160 -0.68 -20.38 -10.48
N SER A 161 0.59 -20.02 -10.23
CA SER A 161 1.72 -20.93 -10.44
C SER A 161 1.79 -22.06 -9.40
N GLY A 162 1.11 -21.89 -8.25
CA GLY A 162 1.21 -22.78 -7.10
C GLY A 162 2.43 -22.51 -6.21
N ARG A 163 3.39 -21.67 -6.63
CA ARG A 163 4.53 -21.25 -5.80
C ARG A 163 4.01 -20.44 -4.59
N GLY A 164 4.55 -20.76 -3.42
CA GLY A 164 4.23 -20.05 -2.18
C GLY A 164 5.12 -18.82 -1.98
N TRP A 165 4.55 -17.78 -1.38
CA TRP A 165 5.21 -16.53 -1.04
C TRP A 165 4.84 -16.11 0.37
N TRP A 166 5.83 -15.85 1.22
CA TRP A 166 5.62 -15.30 2.56
C TRP A 166 5.57 -13.78 2.50
N PHE A 167 4.44 -13.20 2.90
CA PHE A 167 4.38 -11.81 3.34
C PHE A 167 4.59 -11.78 4.86
N ARG A 168 5.56 -11.01 5.35
CA ARG A 168 5.84 -10.84 6.78
C ARG A 168 5.90 -9.36 7.11
N SER A 169 5.35 -8.97 8.25
CA SER A 169 5.38 -7.58 8.73
C SER A 169 5.77 -7.51 10.20
N ASP A 170 6.50 -6.46 10.59
CA ASP A 170 6.73 -6.12 12.00
C ASP A 170 5.61 -5.24 12.59
N GLY A 171 4.61 -4.90 11.78
CA GLY A 171 3.42 -4.16 12.21
C GLY A 171 2.62 -4.87 13.31
N PRO A 172 1.90 -4.11 14.15
CA PRO A 172 1.28 -4.66 15.36
C PRO A 172 0.01 -5.47 15.09
N ASP A 173 -0.71 -5.19 14.00
CA ASP A 173 -1.91 -5.91 13.58
C ASP A 173 -1.85 -6.23 12.09
N VAL A 174 -1.94 -7.51 11.73
CA VAL A 174 -1.89 -8.01 10.36
C VAL A 174 -3.13 -8.86 10.11
N ALA A 175 -3.95 -8.45 9.14
CA ALA A 175 -5.21 -9.09 8.82
C ALA A 175 -5.35 -9.38 7.31
N ILE A 176 -6.20 -10.37 7.00
CA ILE A 176 -6.69 -10.62 5.65
C ILE A 176 -8.16 -10.19 5.63
N GLU A 177 -8.51 -9.31 4.70
CA GLU A 177 -9.87 -8.78 4.59
C GLU A 177 -10.47 -9.04 3.20
N PRO A 178 -11.80 -9.19 3.10
CA PRO A 178 -12.46 -9.14 1.80
C PRO A 178 -12.17 -7.84 1.07
N ALA A 179 -12.01 -7.93 -0.24
CA ALA A 179 -11.85 -6.77 -1.10
C ALA A 179 -12.54 -6.99 -2.44
N VAL A 180 -12.66 -5.91 -3.20
CA VAL A 180 -13.24 -5.92 -4.54
C VAL A 180 -12.17 -5.51 -5.54
N HIS A 181 -12.08 -6.27 -6.63
CA HIS A 181 -11.28 -5.94 -7.79
C HIS A 181 -12.22 -5.81 -8.99
N ILE A 182 -12.06 -4.76 -9.78
CA ILE A 182 -12.86 -4.56 -10.99
C ILE A 182 -12.01 -4.87 -12.23
N ASP A 183 -12.53 -5.79 -13.03
CA ASP A 183 -11.90 -6.26 -14.26
C ASP A 183 -12.83 -5.92 -15.42
N GLU A 184 -12.46 -4.94 -16.24
CA GLU A 184 -13.27 -4.42 -17.35
C GLU A 184 -14.72 -4.01 -17.02
N GLY A 185 -15.01 -3.67 -15.76
CA GLY A 185 -16.34 -3.28 -15.27
C GLY A 185 -17.07 -4.42 -14.56
N LEU A 186 -16.50 -5.63 -14.55
CA LEU A 186 -17.00 -6.77 -13.82
C LEU A 186 -16.38 -6.81 -12.42
N THR A 187 -17.25 -6.90 -11.41
CA THR A 187 -16.85 -7.04 -10.01
C THR A 187 -16.37 -8.45 -9.74
N ARG A 188 -15.10 -8.60 -9.34
CA ARG A 188 -14.49 -9.85 -8.91
C ARG A 188 -14.21 -9.81 -7.40
N ARG A 189 -14.54 -10.91 -6.72
CA ARG A 189 -14.15 -11.10 -5.32
C ARG A 189 -12.64 -11.26 -5.24
N SER A 190 -12.06 -10.59 -4.26
CA SER A 190 -10.63 -10.62 -3.97
C SER A 190 -10.42 -10.50 -2.47
N LEU A 191 -9.15 -10.51 -2.07
CA LEU A 191 -8.73 -10.30 -0.69
C LEU A 191 -7.76 -9.12 -0.66
N GLN A 192 -7.51 -8.59 0.51
CA GLN A 192 -6.42 -7.65 0.76
C GLN A 192 -5.72 -8.02 2.05
N ILE A 193 -4.41 -7.76 2.10
CA ILE A 193 -3.68 -7.73 3.37
C ILE A 193 -3.80 -6.31 3.93
N VAL A 194 -4.11 -6.19 5.21
CA VAL A 194 -4.11 -4.91 5.91
C VAL A 194 -3.21 -4.99 7.13
N VAL A 195 -2.22 -4.11 7.18
CA VAL A 195 -1.37 -3.90 8.35
C VAL A 195 -1.82 -2.62 9.04
N ARG A 196 -2.31 -2.71 10.28
CA ARG A 196 -2.84 -1.58 11.04
C ARG A 196 -1.94 -1.21 12.20
N GLY A 197 -2.03 0.06 12.59
CA GLY A 197 -1.42 0.57 13.81
C GLY A 197 -1.77 2.02 14.05
N SER A 198 -1.03 2.66 14.94
CA SER A 198 -1.19 4.08 15.27
C SER A 198 0.14 4.79 15.09
N ALA A 199 0.14 5.87 14.33
CA ALA A 199 1.30 6.73 14.13
C ALA A 199 1.22 7.91 15.09
N ARG A 200 2.34 8.21 15.76
CA ARG A 200 2.49 9.46 16.49
C ARG A 200 2.70 10.61 15.50
N THR A 201 2.08 11.75 15.75
CA THR A 201 2.21 12.94 14.88
C THR A 201 3.44 13.78 15.22
N ASP A 202 4.04 13.54 16.39
CA ASP A 202 5.22 14.23 16.92
C ASP A 202 6.50 13.38 16.85
N ALA A 203 6.41 12.14 16.36
CA ALA A 203 7.53 11.22 16.28
C ALA A 203 7.45 10.37 15.01
N GLU A 204 8.60 9.80 14.64
CA GLU A 204 8.66 8.84 13.54
C GLU A 204 7.94 7.53 13.90
N THR A 205 7.17 7.02 12.94
CA THR A 205 6.61 5.66 12.96
C THR A 205 7.14 4.88 11.76
N LYS A 206 7.62 3.66 11.98
CA LYS A 206 8.14 2.77 10.94
C LYS A 206 7.37 1.45 10.92
N VAL A 207 7.12 0.92 9.73
CA VAL A 207 6.55 -0.41 9.50
C VAL A 207 7.35 -1.09 8.41
N ARG A 208 7.91 -2.26 8.70
CA ARG A 208 8.69 -3.04 7.75
C ARG A 208 7.93 -4.27 7.32
N TRP A 209 7.97 -4.55 6.03
CA TRP A 209 7.39 -5.76 5.48
C TRP A 209 8.32 -6.39 4.44
N LYS A 210 8.17 -7.70 4.28
CA LYS A 210 8.98 -8.51 3.38
C LYS A 210 8.09 -9.49 2.63
N LEU A 211 8.33 -9.63 1.34
CA LEU A 211 7.82 -10.69 0.48
C LEU A 211 8.98 -11.58 0.05
N SER A 212 8.89 -12.89 0.27
CA SER A 212 9.93 -13.86 -0.11
C SER A 212 9.34 -15.20 -0.52
N PRO A 213 10.04 -16.04 -1.30
CA PRO A 213 9.56 -17.37 -1.65
C PRO A 213 9.37 -18.23 -0.38
N ALA A 214 8.30 -19.02 -0.35
CA ALA A 214 8.10 -20.06 0.66
C ALA A 214 8.96 -21.28 0.33
N GLY A 215 9.61 -21.88 1.33
CA GLY A 215 10.54 -22.99 1.16
C GLY A 215 11.98 -22.57 0.85
N ALA A 216 12.30 -21.27 0.90
CA ALA A 216 13.68 -20.82 1.01
C ALA A 216 14.22 -21.17 2.42
N SER A 217 15.52 -21.47 2.53
CA SER A 217 16.17 -21.88 3.79
C SER A 217 15.91 -20.87 4.92
N GLY A 218 15.18 -21.27 5.96
CA GLY A 218 14.88 -20.45 7.14
C GLY A 218 13.40 -20.34 7.54
N ASP A 219 12.48 -21.03 6.86
CA ASP A 219 11.06 -21.02 7.24
C ASP A 219 10.82 -21.78 8.56
N PRO A 220 10.12 -21.20 9.55
CA PRO A 220 9.70 -21.92 10.74
C PRO A 220 8.65 -22.99 10.37
N HIS A 221 8.86 -24.20 10.88
CA HIS A 221 7.96 -25.35 10.75
C HIS A 221 6.61 -25.12 11.45
#